data_AF-A0A0R2MSI2-F1
#
_entry.id   AF-A0A0R2MSI2-F1
#
_cell.length_a   1.000
_cell.length_b   1.000
_cell.length_c   1.000
_cell.angle_alpha   90.00
_cell.angle_beta   90.00
_cell.angle_gamma   90.00
#
_symmetry.space_group_name_H-M   'P 1'
#
loop_
_entity.id
_entity.type
_entity.pdbx_description
1 polymer ?
#
loop_
_entity_poly.entity_id
_entity_poly.type
_entity_poly.pdbx_seq_one_letter_code
_entity_poly.pdbx_strand_id
1 'polypeptide(L)'
;MRRRLSSQNDEGDWMKGWGDPIELLVNIQPATGQYLSTLYGDKLPRMKSLKYQGDDIVENRDEKAGLCIGVPKDSEPDYTVTSIMTYSDHLNILATRNEGVSMNGSRD
;
A
#
# COMPACT_ATOMS: atom_id res chain seq x y z
N MET A 1 1.66 -4.65 -7.48
CA MET A 1 2.13 -3.46 -6.73
C MET A 1 2.40 -2.34 -7.72
N ARG A 2 2.18 -1.09 -7.34
CA ARG A 2 2.46 0.08 -8.17
C ARG A 2 3.26 1.08 -7.35
N ARG A 3 4.45 1.46 -7.82
CA ARG A 3 5.26 2.48 -7.14
C ARG A 3 4.57 3.83 -7.22
N ARG A 4 4.74 4.65 -6.19
CA ARG A 4 4.16 5.99 -6.18
C ARG A 4 4.99 6.91 -7.06
N LEU A 5 4.32 7.59 -7.99
CA LEU A 5 4.93 8.66 -8.77
C LEU A 5 4.57 9.99 -8.11
N SER A 6 5.59 10.85 -7.96
CA SER A 6 5.43 12.25 -7.60
C SER A 6 6.10 13.07 -8.68
N SER A 7 5.30 13.61 -9.60
CA SER A 7 5.77 14.57 -10.60
C SER A 7 5.20 15.94 -10.27
N GLN A 8 6.01 16.98 -10.43
CA GLN A 8 5.54 18.35 -10.36
C GLN A 8 5.06 18.75 -11.76
N ASN A 9 3.86 19.30 -11.88
CA ASN A 9 3.38 19.88 -13.14
C ASN A 9 4.01 21.27 -13.36
N ASP A 10 3.83 21.86 -14.55
CA ASP A 10 4.31 23.21 -14.89
C ASP A 10 3.78 24.32 -13.97
N GLU A 11 2.70 24.06 -13.23
CA GLU A 11 2.08 24.99 -12.27
C GLU A 11 2.66 24.88 -10.86
N GLY A 12 3.61 23.95 -10.63
CA GLY A 12 4.25 23.73 -9.34
C GLY A 12 3.49 22.78 -8.41
N ASP A 13 2.35 22.23 -8.84
CA ASP A 13 1.55 21.26 -8.10
C ASP A 13 2.10 19.83 -8.23
N TRP A 14 2.05 19.09 -7.13
CA TRP A 14 2.47 17.69 -7.09
C TRP A 14 1.35 16.77 -7.56
N MET A 15 1.47 16.25 -8.77
CA MET A 15 0.60 15.18 -9.27
C MET A 15 1.02 13.86 -8.62
N LYS A 16 0.06 13.22 -7.94
CA LYS A 16 0.22 11.88 -7.38
C LYS A 16 -0.26 10.88 -8.42
N GLY A 17 0.62 9.97 -8.82
CA GLY A 17 0.30 8.91 -9.76
C GLY A 17 0.81 7.56 -9.29
N TRP A 18 0.47 6.53 -10.06
CA TRP A 18 0.93 5.16 -9.85
C TRP A 18 1.72 4.72 -11.09
N GLY A 19 2.91 4.18 -10.87
CA GLY A 19 3.75 3.63 -11.94
C GLY A 19 3.19 2.34 -12.52
N ASP A 20 3.99 1.70 -13.36
CA ASP A 20 3.63 0.44 -13.99
C ASP A 20 3.38 -0.67 -12.96
N PRO A 21 2.46 -1.60 -13.25
CA PRO A 21 2.18 -2.71 -12.36
C PRO A 21 3.35 -3.69 -12.29
N ILE A 22 3.74 -4.03 -11.08
CA ILE A 22 4.72 -5.06 -10.73
C ILE A 22 3.97 -6.23 -10.10
N GLU A 23 4.00 -7.39 -10.76
CA GLU A 23 3.41 -8.61 -10.22
C GLU A 23 4.31 -9.18 -9.11
N LEU A 24 3.72 -9.54 -7.99
CA LEU A 24 4.45 -10.06 -6.82
C LEU A 24 3.78 -11.33 -6.33
N LEU A 25 4.58 -12.34 -6.01
CA LEU A 25 4.12 -13.53 -5.29
C LEU A 25 4.30 -13.30 -3.79
N VAL A 26 3.19 -13.25 -3.06
CA VAL A 26 3.16 -12.88 -1.64
C VAL A 26 2.16 -13.72 -0.87
N ASN A 27 2.42 -13.92 0.43
CA ASN A 27 1.44 -14.46 1.36
C ASN A 27 0.72 -13.31 2.06
N ILE A 28 -0.60 -13.21 1.91
CA ILE A 28 -1.41 -12.10 2.46
C ILE A 28 -2.26 -12.61 3.62
N GLN A 29 -2.23 -11.90 4.74
CA GLN A 29 -3.03 -12.17 5.94
C GLN A 29 -3.64 -10.89 6.50
N PRO A 30 -4.73 -10.97 7.30
CA PRO A 30 -5.15 -9.85 8.14
C PRO A 30 -4.00 -9.40 9.06
N ALA A 31 -3.85 -8.10 9.27
CA ALA A 31 -2.91 -7.61 10.28
C ALA A 31 -3.46 -7.93 11.69
N THR A 32 -2.64 -8.54 12.53
CA THR A 32 -3.02 -8.97 13.89
C THR A 32 -1.87 -8.73 14.86
N GLY A 33 -2.16 -8.75 16.17
CA GLY A 33 -1.16 -8.74 17.23
C GLY A 33 -1.25 -7.52 18.14
N GLN A 34 -0.89 -7.71 19.41
CA GLN A 34 -1.04 -6.70 20.46
C GLN A 34 -0.30 -5.39 20.13
N TYR A 35 0.92 -5.49 19.62
CA TYR A 35 1.72 -4.33 19.23
C TYR A 35 1.04 -3.47 18.15
N LEU A 36 0.57 -4.10 17.06
CA LEU A 36 -0.14 -3.38 16.01
C LEU A 36 -1.48 -2.82 16.49
N SER A 37 -2.17 -3.53 17.40
CA SER A 37 -3.40 -3.02 18.02
C SER A 37 -3.15 -1.76 18.84
N THR A 38 -2.04 -1.67 19.55
CA THR A 38 -1.67 -0.46 20.30
C THR A 38 -1.32 0.70 19.36
N LEU A 39 -0.66 0.44 18.24
CA LEU A 39 -0.26 1.49 17.29
C LEU A 39 -1.41 1.99 16.41
N TYR A 40 -2.23 1.08 15.91
CA TYR A 40 -3.20 1.37 14.86
C TYR A 40 -4.66 1.35 15.34
N GLY A 41 -4.94 0.79 16.52
CA GLY A 41 -6.27 0.77 17.14
C GLY A 41 -7.35 0.33 16.15
N ASP A 42 -8.35 1.18 15.97
CA ASP A 42 -9.50 0.95 15.09
C ASP A 42 -9.15 0.80 13.60
N LYS A 43 -7.94 1.15 13.18
CA LYS A 43 -7.48 0.95 11.80
C LYS A 43 -7.00 -0.47 11.55
N LEU A 44 -6.61 -1.22 12.58
CA LEU A 44 -6.03 -2.57 12.45
C LEU A 44 -6.91 -3.54 11.63
N PRO A 45 -8.26 -3.58 11.80
CA PRO A 45 -9.12 -4.47 11.01
C PRO A 45 -9.07 -4.21 9.50
N ARG A 46 -8.65 -3.02 9.09
CA ARG A 46 -8.52 -2.61 7.68
C ARG A 46 -7.11 -2.82 7.11
N MET A 47 -6.19 -3.34 7.92
CA MET A 47 -4.80 -3.54 7.51
C MET A 47 -4.54 -5.00 7.11
N LYS A 48 -3.57 -5.20 6.22
CA LYS A 48 -3.06 -6.50 5.79
C LYS A 48 -1.58 -6.60 6.10
N SER A 49 -1.16 -7.78 6.51
CA SER A 49 0.25 -8.17 6.60
C SER A 49 0.58 -9.04 5.40
N LEU A 50 1.70 -8.76 4.74
CA LEU A 50 2.20 -9.52 3.61
C LEU A 50 3.60 -10.03 3.91
N LYS A 51 3.86 -11.30 3.60
CA LYS A 51 5.21 -11.87 3.56
C LYS A 51 5.65 -11.97 2.10
N TYR A 52 6.75 -11.31 1.77
CA TYR A 52 7.34 -11.30 0.42
C TYR A 52 8.76 -11.85 0.46
N GLN A 53 9.12 -12.65 -0.54
CA GLN A 53 10.48 -13.15 -0.74
C GLN A 53 10.92 -12.76 -2.16
N GLY A 54 11.91 -11.89 -2.27
CA GLY A 54 12.41 -11.35 -3.52
C GLY A 54 12.99 -9.95 -3.35
N ASP A 55 13.36 -9.33 -4.46
CA ASP A 55 14.16 -8.09 -4.49
C ASP A 55 13.41 -6.88 -5.10
N ASP A 56 12.16 -7.06 -5.54
CA ASP A 56 11.39 -5.99 -6.20
C ASP A 56 10.92 -4.89 -5.24
N ILE A 57 10.74 -5.26 -3.97
CA ILE A 57 10.38 -4.36 -2.88
C ILE A 57 11.61 -4.15 -2.01
N VAL A 58 11.89 -2.89 -1.66
CA VAL A 58 13.02 -2.50 -0.83
C VAL A 58 12.51 -1.62 0.32
N GLU A 59 12.89 -1.98 1.54
CA GLU A 59 12.64 -1.19 2.74
C GLU A 59 13.29 0.21 2.62
N ASN A 60 12.61 1.25 3.11
CA ASN A 60 12.95 2.67 2.97
C ASN A 60 12.86 3.25 1.55
N ARG A 61 12.42 2.47 0.55
CA ARG A 61 12.20 2.93 -0.83
C ARG A 61 10.73 2.85 -1.23
N ASP A 62 10.11 1.70 -1.00
CA ASP A 62 8.79 1.37 -1.54
C ASP A 62 7.64 1.58 -0.53
N GLU A 63 7.91 2.22 0.61
CA GLU A 63 6.84 2.73 1.48
C GLU A 63 5.95 3.70 0.70
N LYS A 64 4.65 3.68 0.99
CA LYS A 64 3.60 4.42 0.27
C LYS A 64 3.37 3.93 -1.16
N ALA A 65 3.99 2.83 -1.60
CA ALA A 65 3.58 2.14 -2.81
C ALA A 65 2.15 1.59 -2.65
N GLY A 66 1.47 1.41 -3.77
CA GLY A 66 0.12 0.90 -3.83
C GLY A 66 0.10 -0.59 -4.09
N LEU A 67 -0.80 -1.30 -3.41
CA LEU A 67 -1.08 -2.71 -3.68
C LEU A 67 -2.49 -2.84 -4.25
N CYS A 68 -2.59 -3.51 -5.39
CA CYS A 68 -3.85 -3.91 -6.00
C CYS A 68 -4.13 -5.36 -5.56
N ILE A 69 -4.79 -5.52 -4.40
CA ILE A 69 -5.07 -6.84 -3.80
C ILE A 69 -6.46 -7.32 -4.22
N GLY A 70 -7.47 -6.47 -4.09
CA GLY A 70 -8.86 -6.76 -4.46
C GLY A 70 -9.30 -6.13 -5.77
N VAL A 71 -8.38 -5.51 -6.53
CA VAL A 71 -8.67 -4.74 -7.75
C VAL A 71 -7.71 -5.14 -8.88
N PRO A 72 -8.08 -4.92 -10.15
CA PRO A 72 -7.19 -5.17 -11.28
C PRO A 72 -5.85 -4.43 -11.17
N LYS A 73 -4.79 -5.01 -11.76
CA LYS A 73 -3.42 -4.47 -11.68
C LYS A 73 -3.27 -3.05 -12.24
N ASP A 74 -4.11 -2.67 -13.20
CA ASP A 74 -4.07 -1.37 -13.87
C ASP A 74 -4.97 -0.32 -13.20
N SER A 75 -5.78 -0.72 -12.21
CA SER A 75 -6.66 0.17 -11.45
C SER A 75 -5.89 0.98 -10.39
N GLU A 76 -6.59 1.91 -9.73
CA GLU A 76 -6.09 2.52 -8.51
C GLU A 76 -5.93 1.46 -7.42
N PRO A 77 -4.77 1.40 -6.73
CA PRO A 77 -4.53 0.48 -5.64
C PRO A 77 -5.56 0.62 -4.51
N ASP A 78 -6.05 -0.50 -3.99
CA ASP A 78 -6.99 -0.56 -2.87
C ASP A 78 -6.29 -0.59 -1.50
N TYR A 79 -4.96 -0.71 -1.47
CA TYR A 79 -4.12 -0.66 -0.28
C TYR A 79 -2.88 0.22 -0.51
N THR A 80 -2.38 0.82 0.55
CA THR A 80 -1.10 1.56 0.57
C THR A 80 -0.14 0.94 1.58
N VAL A 81 1.10 0.68 1.16
CA VAL A 81 2.19 0.20 2.02
C VAL A 81 2.46 1.23 3.11
N THR A 82 2.28 0.81 4.35
CA THR A 82 2.47 1.61 5.56
C THR A 82 3.89 1.45 6.10
N SER A 83 4.40 0.22 6.12
CA SER A 83 5.78 -0.07 6.49
C SER A 83 6.26 -1.35 5.82
N ILE A 84 7.58 -1.44 5.66
CA ILE A 84 8.31 -2.62 5.24
C ILE A 84 9.31 -2.89 6.37
N MET A 85 9.52 -4.16 6.72
CA MET A 85 10.55 -4.58 7.68
C MET A 85 11.33 -5.73 7.07
N THR A 86 12.65 -5.56 6.97
CA THR A 86 13.54 -6.59 6.41
C THR A 86 13.93 -7.63 7.46
N TYR A 87 13.76 -8.90 7.10
CA TYR A 87 14.28 -10.06 7.82
C TYR A 87 15.29 -10.78 6.94
N SER A 88 15.97 -11.78 7.51
CA SER A 88 17.06 -12.51 6.83
C SER A 88 16.68 -13.17 5.50
N ASP A 89 15.42 -13.60 5.35
CA ASP A 89 14.94 -14.39 4.21
C ASP A 89 13.63 -13.85 3.59
N HIS A 90 13.09 -12.76 4.11
CA HIS A 90 11.82 -12.19 3.66
C HIS A 90 11.64 -10.74 4.13
N LEU A 91 10.67 -10.07 3.51
CA LEU A 91 10.11 -8.80 3.98
C LEU A 91 8.75 -9.05 4.62
N ASN A 92 8.50 -8.39 5.75
CA ASN A 92 7.15 -8.22 6.29
C ASN A 92 6.65 -6.83 5.90
N ILE A 93 5.54 -6.78 5.20
CA ILE A 93 4.96 -5.56 4.66
C ILE A 93 3.61 -5.36 5.33
N LEU A 94 3.42 -4.21 5.95
CA LEU A 94 2.14 -3.80 6.50
C LEU A 94 1.48 -2.82 5.54
N ALA A 95 0.24 -3.08 5.15
CA ALA A 95 -0.51 -2.23 4.24
C ALA A 95 -1.88 -1.86 4.79
N THR A 96 -2.30 -0.61 4.61
CA THR A 96 -3.60 -0.11 5.05
C THR A 96 -4.53 -0.01 3.86
N ARG A 97 -5.79 -0.45 4.02
CA ARG A 97 -6.81 -0.28 2.98
C ARG A 97 -7.03 1.20 2.72
N ASN A 98 -7.01 1.59 1.46
CA ASN A 98 -7.39 2.93 1.05
C ASN A 98 -8.89 3.08 1.31
N GLU A 99 -9.28 4.12 2.06
CA GLU A 99 -10.68 4.48 2.15
C GLU A 99 -11.10 4.89 0.74
N GLY A 100 -12.11 4.20 0.19
CA GLY A 100 -12.62 4.56 -1.12
C GLY A 100 -12.98 6.03 -1.05
N VAL A 101 -12.32 6.86 -1.86
CA VAL A 101 -12.89 8.16 -2.18
C VAL A 101 -14.14 7.80 -2.97
N SER A 102 -15.27 7.74 -2.27
CA SER A 102 -16.56 7.90 -2.89
C SER A 102 -16.52 9.26 -3.57
N MET A 103 -16.16 9.30 -4.85
CA MET A 103 -16.60 10.40 -5.69
C MET A 103 -18.12 10.29 -5.73
N ASN A 104 -18.79 11.04 -4.86
CA ASN A 104 -20.02 11.75 -5.15
C ASN A 104 -20.39 12.62 -3.94
N GLY A 105 -20.00 13.89 -4.02
CA GLY A 105 -20.88 14.93 -3.56
C GLY A 105 -22.00 15.05 -4.59
N SER A 106 -23.22 14.69 -4.20
CA SER A 106 -24.40 15.42 -4.63
C SER A 106 -25.03 16.00 -3.37
N ARG A 107 -24.92 17.32 -3.26
CA ARG A 107 -25.84 18.13 -2.48
C ARG A 107 -27.17 18.08 -3.22
N ASP A 108 -28.22 17.69 -2.52
CA ASP A 108 -29.56 18.25 -2.71
C ASP A 108 -29.79 19.26 -1.58
#